data_AF-A0PSU4-F1
#
_entry.id   AF-A0PSU4-F1
#
_cell.length_a   1.000
_cell.length_b   1.000
_cell.length_c   1.000
_cell.angle_alpha   90.00
_cell.angle_beta   90.00
_cell.angle_gamma   90.00
#
_symmetry.space_group_name_H-M   'P 1'
#
loop_
_entity.id
_entity.type
_entity.pdbx_description
1 polymer ?
#
loop_
_entity_poly.entity_id
_entity_poly.type
_entity_poly.pdbx_seq_one_letter_code
_entity_poly.pdbx_strand_id
1 'polypeptide(L)'
;MLDNLTKGIAGVLQDAFADSPCRDFFLWCSSPQSPAQPEWLRLSGSGATHAMTEKVLLYSMEDAHAEHLLGQSPALNTYLAFDAVANDLSIGLGMDPRLDGPHERLRRKLATDVNHAAIRALSRPRPAAPMLLADSRASARRIDFLIQTPSGAAYSQLVKAFNAQCGRNVRADVRAALWPLLVGNIIAARGVLRAIRGLRYAEPVRRYLLGRYTGVNRMIGTGLRGGIGQRLESSADAILASTTLGYYIAFLLDTPEYRDVPMEEIDLLLFRALSACNRLVCLLSDIGPELLKNQSGREDLANRITDATAATDSRFDEVLARVCADDPMTTRLEKDLTRRQTNLALDSLHALPVAKAAPAFVKRLNYFAHAYGTAERSLIDACQGLHHLTGRSEISKLVLNFFSFHDSDYANSYNLVAGGYSGVSLRMVPPA
;
A
#
# COMPACT_ATOMS: atom_id res chain seq x y z
N MET A 1 1.05 22.77 -3.82
CA MET A 1 0.71 21.45 -3.22
C MET A 1 1.90 20.50 -3.13
N LEU A 2 2.56 20.17 -4.25
CA LEU A 2 3.79 19.35 -4.26
C LEU A 2 4.90 19.91 -3.34
N ASP A 3 5.02 21.23 -3.24
CA ASP A 3 5.94 21.90 -2.30
C ASP A 3 5.64 21.59 -0.83
N ASN A 4 4.38 21.44 -0.46
CA ASN A 4 3.99 21.11 0.93
C ASN A 4 4.27 19.64 1.24
N LEU A 5 4.09 18.75 0.26
CA LEU A 5 4.48 17.34 0.38
C LEU A 5 6.00 17.21 0.58
N THR A 6 6.79 17.87 -0.27
CA THR A 6 8.26 17.79 -0.20
C THR A 6 8.80 18.42 1.08
N LYS A 7 8.21 19.51 1.57
CA LYS A 7 8.49 20.06 2.92
C LYS A 7 8.15 19.08 4.03
N GLY A 8 7.00 18.40 3.95
CA GLY A 8 6.59 17.38 4.92
C GLY A 8 7.58 16.23 4.98
N ILE A 9 8.00 15.71 3.82
CA ILE A 9 9.02 14.65 3.74
C ILE A 9 10.37 15.14 4.28
N ALA A 10 10.82 16.34 3.91
CA ALA A 10 12.06 16.92 4.40
C ALA A 10 12.08 17.04 5.93
N GLY A 11 10.98 17.49 6.54
CA GLY A 11 10.84 17.55 8.01
C GLY A 11 10.97 16.18 8.67
N VAL A 12 10.33 15.15 8.12
CA VAL A 12 10.46 13.78 8.63
C VAL A 12 11.90 13.26 8.47
N LEU A 13 12.56 13.54 7.33
CA LEU A 13 13.96 13.16 7.12
C LEU A 13 14.90 13.84 8.12
N GLN A 14 14.67 15.11 8.46
CA GLN A 14 15.44 15.84 9.46
C GLN A 14 15.31 15.22 10.87
N ASP A 15 14.09 14.82 11.25
CA ASP A 15 13.83 14.20 12.55
C ASP A 15 14.33 12.75 12.64
N ALA A 16 14.33 12.02 11.51
CA ALA A 16 14.64 10.60 11.49
C ALA A 16 16.15 10.31 11.32
N PHE A 17 16.88 11.20 10.63
CA PHE A 17 18.31 11.06 10.40
C PHE A 17 19.11 11.98 11.32
N ALA A 18 20.19 11.44 11.88
CA ALA A 18 21.26 12.29 12.42
C ALA A 18 21.92 13.09 11.30
N ASP A 19 22.53 14.22 11.66
CA ASP A 19 23.38 15.03 10.81
C ASP A 19 24.46 14.17 10.13
N SER A 20 24.26 13.88 8.84
CA SER A 20 25.07 12.93 8.09
C SER A 20 24.97 13.17 6.58
N PRO A 21 25.99 12.77 5.79
CA PRO A 21 25.93 12.84 4.33
C PRO A 21 24.74 12.09 3.72
N CYS A 22 24.28 11.01 4.35
CA CYS A 22 23.10 10.27 3.93
C CYS A 22 21.82 11.09 4.06
N ARG A 23 21.67 11.84 5.16
CA ARG A 23 20.57 12.78 5.32
C ARG A 23 20.59 13.83 4.21
N ASP A 24 21.76 14.41 3.95
CA ASP A 24 21.93 15.43 2.92
C ASP A 24 21.54 14.90 1.52
N PHE A 25 21.84 13.63 1.24
CA PHE A 25 21.39 12.96 0.01
C PHE A 25 19.86 12.92 -0.10
N PHE A 26 19.14 12.43 0.91
CA PHE A 26 17.68 12.35 0.86
C PHE A 26 17.03 13.74 0.85
N LEU A 27 17.58 14.70 1.58
CA LEU A 27 17.12 16.09 1.55
C LEU A 27 17.33 16.72 0.18
N TRP A 28 18.49 16.51 -0.45
CA TRP A 28 18.75 16.93 -1.82
C TRP A 28 17.76 16.28 -2.79
N CYS A 29 17.52 14.98 -2.70
CA CYS A 29 16.52 14.31 -3.54
C CYS A 29 15.09 14.88 -3.38
N SER A 30 14.72 15.29 -2.16
CA SER A 30 13.39 15.87 -1.89
C SER A 30 13.25 17.35 -2.25
N SER A 31 14.36 18.06 -2.48
CA SER A 31 14.38 19.51 -2.68
C SER A 31 13.77 19.92 -4.02
N PRO A 32 12.88 20.94 -4.08
CA PRO A 32 12.35 21.49 -5.34
C PRO A 32 13.42 22.02 -6.31
N GLN A 33 14.60 22.35 -5.79
CA GLN A 33 15.70 22.87 -6.60
C GLN A 33 16.59 21.74 -7.18
N SER A 34 16.34 20.49 -6.78
CA SER A 34 17.15 19.37 -7.20
C SER A 34 16.71 18.82 -8.55
N PRO A 35 17.62 18.63 -9.51
CA PRO A 35 17.28 18.00 -10.79
C PRO A 35 16.86 16.54 -10.63
N ALA A 36 17.19 15.90 -9.50
CA ALA A 36 16.80 14.53 -9.19
C ALA A 36 15.38 14.41 -8.62
N GLN A 37 14.74 15.52 -8.23
CA GLN A 37 13.46 15.48 -7.52
C GLN A 37 12.35 14.74 -8.29
N PRO A 38 12.13 14.97 -9.60
CA PRO A 38 11.05 14.29 -10.31
C PRO A 38 11.24 12.77 -10.32
N GLU A 39 12.47 12.31 -10.55
CA GLU A 39 12.80 10.88 -10.54
C GLU A 39 12.66 10.31 -9.12
N TRP A 40 13.15 11.00 -8.09
CA TRP A 40 13.01 10.55 -6.72
C TRP A 40 11.54 10.44 -6.29
N LEU A 41 10.69 11.42 -6.64
CA LEU A 41 9.24 11.39 -6.37
C LEU A 41 8.54 10.23 -7.09
N ARG A 42 9.05 9.84 -8.25
CA ARG A 42 8.59 8.64 -8.98
C ARG A 42 9.00 7.37 -8.23
N LEU A 43 10.27 7.26 -7.81
CA LEU A 43 10.80 6.09 -7.11
C LEU A 43 10.20 5.88 -5.71
N SER A 44 9.97 6.98 -4.97
CA SER A 44 9.35 6.95 -3.64
C SER A 44 7.84 6.75 -3.69
N GLY A 45 7.24 6.86 -4.88
CA GLY A 45 5.81 6.80 -5.04
C GLY A 45 5.02 8.04 -4.69
N SER A 46 5.68 9.05 -4.15
CA SER A 46 5.02 10.21 -3.58
C SER A 46 4.35 11.07 -4.67
N GLY A 47 5.00 11.21 -5.83
CA GLY A 47 4.43 11.95 -6.97
C GLY A 47 3.20 11.25 -7.53
N ALA A 48 3.26 9.92 -7.56
CA ALA A 48 2.12 9.08 -7.84
C ALA A 48 1.01 9.35 -6.83
N THR A 49 1.16 8.96 -5.56
CA THR A 49 0.12 9.10 -4.52
C THR A 49 -0.54 10.48 -4.48
N HIS A 50 0.25 11.54 -4.70
CA HIS A 50 -0.26 12.90 -4.80
C HIS A 50 -1.27 13.08 -5.95
N ALA A 51 -0.97 12.58 -7.15
CA ALA A 51 -1.86 12.69 -8.30
C ALA A 51 -3.18 11.91 -8.14
N MET A 52 -3.24 10.81 -7.37
CA MET A 52 -4.53 10.14 -7.05
C MET A 52 -5.32 11.01 -6.15
N THR A 53 -4.66 11.50 -5.10
CA THR A 53 -5.32 12.34 -4.12
C THR A 53 -5.97 13.53 -4.83
N GLU A 54 -5.21 14.22 -5.67
CA GLU A 54 -5.71 15.33 -6.49
C GLU A 54 -6.88 14.89 -7.37
N LYS A 55 -6.71 13.83 -8.15
CA LYS A 55 -7.74 13.34 -9.06
C LYS A 55 -9.02 12.94 -8.31
N VAL A 56 -8.91 12.05 -7.33
CA VAL A 56 -10.04 11.53 -6.56
C VAL A 56 -10.78 12.67 -5.86
N LEU A 57 -10.07 13.61 -5.22
CA LEU A 57 -10.73 14.72 -4.55
C LEU A 57 -11.47 15.63 -5.53
N LEU A 58 -10.82 16.03 -6.64
CA LEU A 58 -11.43 16.90 -7.65
C LEU A 58 -12.66 16.30 -8.34
N TYR A 59 -12.67 14.97 -8.57
CA TYR A 59 -13.84 14.32 -9.19
C TYR A 59 -14.97 13.99 -8.21
N SER A 60 -14.74 14.12 -6.90
CA SER A 60 -15.70 13.70 -5.87
C SER A 60 -16.52 14.84 -5.27
N MET A 61 -16.09 16.08 -5.41
CA MET A 61 -16.72 17.24 -4.77
C MET A 61 -16.46 18.53 -5.55
N GLU A 62 -17.13 19.61 -5.14
CA GLU A 62 -16.90 20.95 -5.68
C GLU A 62 -15.49 21.46 -5.40
N ASP A 63 -14.98 22.32 -6.29
CA ASP A 63 -13.59 22.80 -6.29
C ASP A 63 -13.16 23.36 -4.92
N ALA A 64 -14.00 24.14 -4.25
CA ALA A 64 -13.67 24.73 -2.95
C ALA A 64 -13.45 23.66 -1.84
N HIS A 65 -14.28 22.60 -1.82
CA HIS A 65 -14.10 21.49 -0.89
C HIS A 65 -12.88 20.65 -1.26
N ALA A 66 -12.66 20.42 -2.56
CA ALA A 66 -11.50 19.68 -3.05
C ALA A 66 -10.19 20.41 -2.69
N GLU A 67 -10.12 21.73 -2.91
CA GLU A 67 -8.98 22.57 -2.53
C GLU A 67 -8.72 22.56 -1.03
N HIS A 68 -9.77 22.66 -0.21
CA HIS A 68 -9.65 22.57 1.24
C HIS A 68 -9.01 21.23 1.67
N LEU A 69 -9.54 20.10 1.19
CA LEU A 69 -9.02 18.77 1.51
C LEU A 69 -7.62 18.53 0.93
N LEU A 70 -7.34 19.06 -0.27
CA LEU A 70 -6.00 19.04 -0.83
C LEU A 70 -5.04 19.75 0.10
N GLY A 71 -5.40 20.92 0.66
CA GLY A 71 -4.63 21.60 1.69
C GLY A 71 -4.27 20.72 2.90
N GLN A 72 -5.09 19.72 3.24
CA GLN A 72 -4.85 18.77 4.34
C GLN A 72 -4.07 17.51 3.93
N SER A 73 -3.91 17.23 2.64
CA SER A 73 -3.22 16.03 2.14
C SER A 73 -1.74 15.86 2.49
N PRO A 74 -0.92 16.91 2.79
CA PRO A 74 0.52 16.73 2.99
C PRO A 74 0.90 15.73 4.08
N ALA A 75 0.18 15.69 5.20
CA ALA A 75 0.49 14.77 6.30
C ALA A 75 0.29 13.31 5.90
N LEU A 76 -0.83 13.00 5.25
CA LEU A 76 -1.13 11.66 4.76
C LEU A 76 -0.17 11.25 3.63
N ASN A 77 0.06 12.11 2.64
CA ASN A 77 0.95 11.80 1.52
C ASN A 77 2.40 11.62 1.97
N THR A 78 2.85 12.36 3.00
CA THR A 78 4.15 12.13 3.64
C THR A 78 4.19 10.75 4.28
N TYR A 79 3.14 10.36 5.03
CA TYR A 79 3.07 9.01 5.60
C TYR A 79 3.13 7.92 4.54
N LEU A 80 2.34 8.04 3.47
CA LEU A 80 2.32 7.06 2.37
C LEU A 80 3.69 6.88 1.71
N ALA A 81 4.47 7.97 1.57
CA ALA A 81 5.84 7.91 1.05
C ALA A 81 6.78 7.04 1.91
N PHE A 82 6.68 7.13 3.24
CA PHE A 82 7.49 6.31 4.14
C PHE A 82 6.90 4.92 4.38
N ASP A 83 5.58 4.75 4.24
CA ASP A 83 4.93 3.43 4.28
C ASP A 83 5.38 2.53 3.12
N ALA A 84 5.68 3.11 1.95
CA ALA A 84 6.27 2.36 0.84
C ALA A 84 7.58 1.64 1.24
N VAL A 85 8.45 2.30 2.03
CA VAL A 85 9.69 1.67 2.51
C VAL A 85 9.41 0.52 3.49
N ALA A 86 8.44 0.69 4.39
CA ALA A 86 8.02 -0.36 5.32
C ALA A 86 7.35 -1.55 4.58
N ASN A 87 6.61 -1.25 3.51
CA ASN A 87 5.99 -2.25 2.64
C ASN A 87 7.05 -3.05 1.85
N ASP A 88 8.05 -2.36 1.29
CA ASP A 88 9.16 -2.99 0.58
C ASP A 88 9.87 -4.03 1.46
N LEU A 89 10.10 -3.70 2.74
CA LEU A 89 10.70 -4.62 3.71
C LEU A 89 9.92 -5.93 3.86
N SER A 90 8.61 -5.94 3.56
CA SER A 90 7.73 -7.10 3.69
C SER A 90 7.63 -7.97 2.42
N ILE A 91 8.19 -7.52 1.29
CA ILE A 91 8.18 -8.28 0.01
C ILE A 91 8.83 -9.66 0.19
N GLY A 92 8.20 -10.74 -0.30
CA GLY A 92 8.75 -12.10 -0.13
C GLY A 92 8.56 -12.71 1.24
N LEU A 93 8.04 -11.97 2.23
CA LEU A 93 7.80 -12.48 3.58
C LEU A 93 6.39 -13.07 3.75
N GLY A 94 5.54 -13.06 2.71
CA GLY A 94 4.22 -13.72 2.76
C GLY A 94 4.25 -15.25 2.75
N MET A 95 5.42 -15.83 2.49
CA MET A 95 5.62 -17.29 2.44
C MET A 95 5.74 -17.89 3.84
N ASP A 96 5.67 -19.22 3.95
CA ASP A 96 5.85 -19.92 5.23
C ASP A 96 7.19 -19.50 5.87
N PRO A 97 7.19 -18.89 7.08
CA PRO A 97 8.41 -18.47 7.76
C PRO A 97 9.46 -19.57 7.96
N ARG A 98 9.04 -20.85 7.91
CA ARG A 98 9.96 -22.00 8.00
C ARG A 98 10.89 -22.11 6.77
N LEU A 99 10.48 -21.54 5.64
CA LEU A 99 11.25 -21.54 4.40
C LEU A 99 12.21 -20.35 4.29
N ASP A 100 12.15 -19.41 5.22
CA ASP A 100 13.00 -18.24 5.23
C ASP A 100 14.48 -18.63 5.34
N GLY A 101 15.32 -18.06 4.49
CA GLY A 101 16.76 -18.07 4.69
C GLY A 101 17.18 -17.12 5.83
N PRO A 102 18.49 -17.04 6.14
CA PRO A 102 18.99 -16.13 7.16
C PRO A 102 18.62 -14.66 6.93
N HIS A 103 18.54 -14.23 5.66
CA HIS A 103 18.20 -12.86 5.29
C HIS A 103 16.70 -12.57 5.49
N GLU A 104 15.83 -13.47 5.05
CA GLU A 104 14.37 -13.36 5.20
C GLU A 104 13.97 -13.35 6.68
N ARG A 105 14.58 -14.21 7.51
CA ARG A 105 14.35 -14.22 8.96
C ARG A 105 14.69 -12.87 9.61
N LEU A 106 15.81 -12.27 9.20
CA LEU A 106 16.24 -10.96 9.69
C LEU A 106 15.24 -9.87 9.29
N ARG A 107 14.81 -9.87 8.02
CA ARG A 107 13.81 -8.93 7.52
C ARG A 107 12.47 -9.08 8.21
N ARG A 108 12.00 -10.31 8.42
CA ARG A 108 10.75 -10.61 9.14
C ARG A 108 10.79 -10.08 10.56
N LYS A 109 11.89 -10.35 11.29
CA LYS A 109 12.08 -9.78 12.62
C LYS A 109 12.02 -8.25 12.58
N LEU A 110 12.74 -7.61 11.66
CA LEU A 110 12.75 -6.16 11.56
C LEU A 110 11.36 -5.59 11.24
N ALA A 111 10.63 -6.18 10.29
CA ALA A 111 9.27 -5.77 9.95
C ALA A 111 8.32 -5.89 11.16
N THR A 112 8.40 -6.99 11.90
CA THR A 112 7.63 -7.19 13.14
C THR A 112 8.00 -6.15 14.21
N ASP A 113 9.29 -5.89 14.43
CA ASP A 113 9.76 -4.87 15.38
C ASP A 113 9.22 -3.47 15.01
N VAL A 114 9.28 -3.10 13.73
CA VAL A 114 8.75 -1.82 13.20
C VAL A 114 7.26 -1.69 13.41
N ASN A 115 6.49 -2.73 13.08
CA ASN A 115 5.04 -2.71 13.27
C ASN A 115 4.68 -2.60 14.76
N HIS A 116 5.36 -3.32 15.66
CA HIS A 116 5.14 -3.17 17.10
C HIS A 116 5.51 -1.78 17.62
N ALA A 117 6.62 -1.21 17.15
CA ALA A 117 7.01 0.15 17.48
C ALA A 117 5.97 1.16 17.00
N ALA A 118 5.46 1.02 15.77
CA ALA A 118 4.41 1.88 15.22
C ALA A 118 3.10 1.76 16.02
N ILE A 119 2.64 0.54 16.31
CA ILE A 119 1.47 0.30 17.17
C ILE A 119 1.65 1.00 18.52
N ARG A 120 2.78 0.78 19.20
CA ARG A 120 3.08 1.44 20.48
C ARG A 120 3.11 2.96 20.33
N ALA A 121 3.67 3.48 19.25
CA ALA A 121 3.80 4.91 18.98
C ALA A 121 2.45 5.61 18.77
N LEU A 122 1.50 4.92 18.14
CA LEU A 122 0.14 5.41 17.84
C LEU A 122 -0.82 5.15 19.02
N SER A 123 -0.55 4.11 19.83
CA SER A 123 -1.26 3.87 21.09
C SER A 123 -0.83 4.84 22.19
N ARG A 124 0.47 5.16 22.30
CA ARG A 124 1.06 6.02 23.32
C ARG A 124 2.10 6.96 22.69
N PRO A 125 1.81 8.25 22.50
CA PRO A 125 2.67 9.17 21.74
C PRO A 125 3.98 9.58 22.44
N ARG A 126 4.24 9.16 23.68
CA ARG A 126 5.34 9.69 24.51
C ARG A 126 6.76 9.26 24.10
N PRO A 127 7.08 8.00 23.74
CA PRO A 127 8.45 7.67 23.35
C PRO A 127 8.77 8.23 21.96
N ALA A 128 9.93 8.85 21.77
CA ALA A 128 10.37 9.26 20.44
C ALA A 128 10.53 8.04 19.51
N ALA A 129 10.22 8.18 18.22
CA ALA A 129 10.28 7.06 17.27
C ALA A 129 11.68 6.41 17.19
N PRO A 130 12.81 7.15 17.18
CA PRO A 130 14.14 6.57 17.29
C PRO A 130 14.33 5.63 18.49
N MET A 131 13.76 5.98 19.65
CA MET A 131 13.88 5.18 20.87
C MET A 131 13.10 3.87 20.78
N LEU A 132 11.97 3.87 20.08
CA LEU A 132 11.15 2.67 19.90
C LEU A 132 11.82 1.62 19.00
N LEU A 133 12.77 2.04 18.16
CA LEU A 133 13.48 1.18 17.22
C LEU A 133 14.98 1.04 17.53
N ALA A 134 15.43 1.48 18.71
CA ALA A 134 16.85 1.47 19.07
C ALA A 134 17.48 0.07 18.92
N ASP A 135 16.80 -0.97 19.42
CA ASP A 135 17.28 -2.35 19.41
C ASP A 135 17.33 -2.96 18.00
N SER A 136 16.52 -2.45 17.07
CA SER A 136 16.45 -2.93 15.68
C SER A 136 17.46 -2.25 14.75
N ARG A 137 18.22 -1.25 15.24
CA ARG A 137 19.20 -0.49 14.44
C ARG A 137 20.30 -1.36 13.84
N ALA A 138 20.86 -2.27 14.65
CA ALA A 138 21.90 -3.18 14.18
C ALA A 138 21.38 -4.16 13.12
N SER A 139 20.15 -4.67 13.29
CA SER A 139 19.48 -5.55 12.33
C SER A 139 19.23 -4.84 10.99
N ALA A 140 18.72 -3.61 11.04
CA ALA A 140 18.46 -2.82 9.84
C ALA A 140 19.72 -2.49 9.03
N ARG A 141 20.86 -2.25 9.70
CA ARG A 141 22.16 -2.03 9.02
C ARG A 141 22.68 -3.24 8.24
N ARG A 142 22.21 -4.44 8.56
CA ARG A 142 22.59 -5.68 7.87
C ARG A 142 21.73 -5.96 6.64
N ILE A 143 20.70 -5.14 6.39
CA ILE A 143 19.87 -5.21 5.20
C ILE A 143 20.26 -4.04 4.30
N ASP A 144 20.73 -4.37 3.10
CA ASP A 144 21.09 -3.36 2.12
C ASP A 144 19.83 -2.76 1.50
N PHE A 145 19.58 -1.48 1.79
CA PHE A 145 18.45 -0.73 1.25
C PHE A 145 18.39 -0.77 -0.29
N LEU A 146 19.53 -0.68 -0.98
CA LEU A 146 19.59 -0.65 -2.44
C LEU A 146 19.35 -2.02 -3.08
N ILE A 147 19.44 -3.10 -2.32
CA ILE A 147 19.05 -4.45 -2.79
C ILE A 147 17.60 -4.72 -2.41
N GLN A 148 17.19 -4.24 -1.24
CA GLN A 148 15.88 -4.49 -0.66
C GLN A 148 14.72 -3.84 -1.42
N THR A 149 14.90 -2.60 -1.87
CA THR A 149 13.84 -1.88 -2.58
C THR A 149 13.79 -2.27 -4.07
N PRO A 150 12.59 -2.47 -4.66
CA PRO A 150 12.46 -2.72 -6.10
C PRO A 150 13.09 -1.62 -6.98
N SER A 151 13.20 -0.41 -6.47
CA SER A 151 13.78 0.76 -7.13
C SER A 151 15.30 0.90 -6.92
N GLY A 152 15.97 -0.12 -6.39
CA GLY A 152 17.35 -0.03 -5.92
C GLY A 152 18.39 0.36 -6.97
N ALA A 153 18.20 -0.11 -8.22
CA ALA A 153 19.05 0.27 -9.35
C ALA A 153 18.91 1.77 -9.69
N ALA A 154 17.69 2.31 -9.66
CA ALA A 154 17.43 3.72 -9.92
C ALA A 154 17.94 4.61 -8.78
N TYR A 155 17.74 4.21 -7.52
CA TYR A 155 18.37 4.88 -6.37
C TYR A 155 19.90 4.91 -6.49
N SER A 156 20.51 3.83 -7.00
CA SER A 156 21.96 3.80 -7.23
C SER A 156 22.42 4.83 -8.27
N GLN A 157 21.59 5.18 -9.26
CA GLN A 157 21.89 6.26 -10.20
C GLN A 157 21.76 7.64 -9.53
N LEU A 158 20.74 7.84 -8.68
CA LEU A 158 20.62 9.07 -7.89
C LEU A 158 21.82 9.29 -6.97
N VAL A 159 22.32 8.22 -6.33
CA VAL A 159 23.54 8.28 -5.51
C VAL A 159 24.75 8.73 -6.33
N LYS A 160 24.91 8.23 -7.56
CA LYS A 160 26.01 8.67 -8.45
C LYS A 160 25.88 10.14 -8.81
N ALA A 161 24.67 10.59 -9.15
CA ALA A 161 24.41 11.99 -9.48
C ALA A 161 24.73 12.93 -8.31
N PHE A 162 24.27 12.59 -7.10
CA PHE A 162 24.59 13.32 -5.89
C PHE A 162 26.09 13.36 -5.61
N ASN A 163 26.77 12.21 -5.70
CA ASN A 163 28.21 12.14 -5.46
C ASN A 163 29.00 13.03 -6.43
N ALA A 164 28.61 13.04 -7.70
CA ALA A 164 29.24 13.88 -8.73
C ALA A 164 28.99 15.38 -8.49
N GLN A 165 27.78 15.76 -8.07
CA GLN A 165 27.43 17.17 -7.85
C GLN A 165 28.01 17.72 -6.53
N CYS A 166 28.01 16.93 -5.46
CA CYS A 166 28.35 17.39 -4.12
C CYS A 166 29.78 17.02 -3.67
N GLY A 167 30.52 16.25 -4.48
CA GLY A 167 31.90 15.84 -4.15
C GLY A 167 32.00 14.93 -2.92
N ARG A 168 30.95 14.15 -2.63
CA ARG A 168 30.88 13.23 -1.47
C ARG A 168 30.66 11.80 -1.96
N ASN A 169 30.97 10.80 -1.14
CA ASN A 169 30.64 9.41 -1.43
C ASN A 169 29.67 8.86 -0.37
N VAL A 170 28.38 8.86 -0.68
CA VAL A 170 27.33 8.44 0.27
C VAL A 170 26.82 7.01 0.05
N ARG A 171 27.43 6.24 -0.87
CA ARG A 171 26.88 4.94 -1.29
C ARG A 171 26.76 3.96 -0.12
N ALA A 172 27.79 3.86 0.72
CA ALA A 172 27.77 2.96 1.88
C ALA A 172 26.69 3.38 2.90
N ASP A 173 26.53 4.68 3.14
CA ASP A 173 25.54 5.18 4.08
C ASP A 173 24.12 4.97 3.56
N VAL A 174 23.88 5.19 2.26
CA VAL A 174 22.58 4.93 1.62
C VAL A 174 22.21 3.45 1.66
N ARG A 175 23.17 2.53 1.47
CA ARG A 175 22.93 1.08 1.66
C ARG A 175 22.49 0.76 3.09
N ALA A 176 22.93 1.54 4.08
CA ALA A 176 22.58 1.39 5.49
C ALA A 176 21.40 2.29 5.95
N ALA A 177 20.71 2.97 5.03
CA ALA A 177 19.69 3.97 5.34
C ALA A 177 18.32 3.39 5.75
N LEU A 178 18.16 2.07 5.77
CA LEU A 178 16.87 1.45 6.06
C LEU A 178 16.32 1.85 7.44
N TRP A 179 17.14 1.86 8.48
CA TRP A 179 16.69 2.20 9.83
C TRP A 179 16.07 3.60 9.96
N PRO A 180 16.74 4.70 9.56
CA PRO A 180 16.15 6.02 9.68
C PRO A 180 14.91 6.20 8.78
N LEU A 181 14.83 5.53 7.62
CA LEU A 181 13.60 5.55 6.81
C LEU A 181 12.41 4.88 7.53
N LEU A 182 12.65 3.76 8.23
CA LEU A 182 11.62 3.08 9.05
C LEU A 182 11.22 3.91 10.28
N VAL A 183 12.16 4.65 10.88
CA VAL A 183 11.84 5.66 11.91
C VAL A 183 10.94 6.75 11.32
N GLY A 184 11.24 7.21 10.11
CA GLY A 184 10.43 8.19 9.37
C GLY A 184 8.98 7.75 9.18
N ASN A 185 8.73 6.47 8.89
CA ASN A 185 7.38 5.90 8.82
C ASN A 185 6.57 6.12 10.11
N ILE A 186 7.17 5.86 11.28
CA ILE A 186 6.51 6.08 12.59
C ILE A 186 6.27 7.56 12.86
N ILE A 187 7.23 8.43 12.51
CA ILE A 187 7.11 9.89 12.68
C ILE A 187 5.97 10.42 11.81
N ALA A 188 5.92 10.01 10.54
CA ALA A 188 4.91 10.44 9.59
C ALA A 188 3.51 9.91 9.95
N ALA A 189 3.41 8.65 10.42
CA ALA A 189 2.16 8.10 10.95
C ALA A 189 1.61 8.91 12.15
N ARG A 190 2.50 9.39 13.02
CA ARG A 190 2.11 10.34 14.09
C ARG A 190 1.73 11.71 13.54
N GLY A 191 2.30 12.12 12.41
CA GLY A 191 1.92 13.34 11.69
C GLY A 191 0.45 13.29 11.25
N VAL A 192 0.00 12.14 10.72
CA VAL A 192 -1.40 11.89 10.37
C VAL A 192 -2.32 12.08 11.58
N LEU A 193 -2.02 11.45 12.71
CA LEU A 193 -2.84 11.59 13.94
C LEU A 193 -2.83 13.02 14.50
N ARG A 194 -1.74 13.76 14.33
CA ARG A 194 -1.66 15.17 14.72
C ARG A 194 -2.55 16.04 13.84
N ALA A 195 -2.58 15.79 12.54
CA ALA A 195 -3.37 16.57 11.58
C ALA A 195 -4.88 16.42 11.81
N ILE A 196 -5.35 15.23 12.21
CA ILE A 196 -6.77 14.98 12.50
C ILE A 196 -7.15 15.21 13.97
N ARG A 197 -6.24 15.77 14.79
CA ARG A 197 -6.47 15.89 16.23
C ARG A 197 -7.64 16.84 16.50
N GLY A 198 -8.67 16.33 17.17
CA GLY A 198 -9.85 17.10 17.55
C GLY A 198 -11.02 16.95 16.59
N LEU A 199 -10.82 16.34 15.42
CA LEU A 199 -11.90 16.05 14.48
C LEU A 199 -12.81 14.94 15.03
N ARG A 200 -14.11 15.04 14.72
CA ARG A 200 -15.14 14.07 15.18
C ARG A 200 -14.84 12.62 14.80
N TYR A 201 -14.14 12.40 13.68
CA TYR A 201 -13.82 11.07 13.15
C TYR A 201 -12.36 10.63 13.39
N ALA A 202 -11.64 11.27 14.30
CA ALA A 202 -10.21 11.00 14.51
C ALA A 202 -9.90 9.58 15.04
N GLU A 203 -10.74 9.05 15.94
CA GLU A 203 -10.49 7.73 16.55
C GLU A 203 -10.70 6.56 15.57
N PRO A 204 -11.74 6.53 14.72
CA PRO A 204 -11.84 5.57 13.62
C PRO A 204 -10.60 5.57 12.70
N VAL A 205 -10.10 6.74 12.30
CA VAL A 205 -8.88 6.85 11.47
C VAL A 205 -7.66 6.27 12.19
N ARG A 206 -7.52 6.53 13.50
CA ARG A 206 -6.47 5.93 14.32
C ARG A 206 -6.56 4.41 14.35
N ARG A 207 -7.77 3.84 14.43
CA ARG A 207 -7.97 2.38 14.38
C ARG A 207 -7.58 1.81 13.02
N TYR A 208 -7.90 2.46 11.90
CA TYR A 208 -7.47 2.02 10.57
C TYR A 208 -5.95 2.04 10.42
N LEU A 209 -5.30 3.09 10.92
CA LEU A 209 -3.85 3.20 10.90
C LEU A 209 -3.17 2.12 11.78
N LEU A 210 -3.75 1.79 12.94
CA LEU A 210 -3.30 0.65 13.76
C LEU A 210 -3.55 -0.69 13.06
N GLY A 211 -4.70 -0.81 12.37
CA GLY A 211 -5.08 -1.96 11.56
C GLY A 211 -4.02 -2.31 10.54
N ARG A 212 -3.48 -1.32 9.83
CA ARG A 212 -2.38 -1.47 8.85
C ARG A 212 -1.17 -2.24 9.39
N TYR A 213 -0.66 -1.87 10.55
CA TYR A 213 0.51 -2.52 11.16
C TYR A 213 0.16 -3.89 11.74
N THR A 214 -1.04 -4.01 12.31
CA THR A 214 -1.53 -5.26 12.92
C THR A 214 -1.84 -6.31 11.84
N GLY A 215 -2.38 -5.89 10.69
CA GLY A 215 -2.64 -6.71 9.51
C GLY A 215 -1.35 -7.27 8.94
N VAL A 216 -0.33 -6.42 8.71
CA VAL A 216 0.97 -6.91 8.25
C VAL A 216 1.62 -7.85 9.25
N ASN A 217 1.54 -7.58 10.55
CA ASN A 217 2.03 -8.53 11.56
C ASN A 217 1.32 -9.89 11.50
N ARG A 218 0.01 -9.92 11.24
CA ARG A 218 -0.71 -11.18 11.02
C ARG A 218 -0.23 -11.90 9.77
N MET A 219 -0.02 -11.17 8.67
CA MET A 219 0.48 -11.74 7.41
C MET A 219 1.90 -12.33 7.57
N ILE A 220 2.83 -11.61 8.22
CA ILE A 220 4.23 -12.05 8.35
C ILE A 220 4.48 -12.97 9.55
N GLY A 221 3.73 -12.86 10.65
CA GLY A 221 4.06 -13.52 11.91
C GLY A 221 3.61 -14.97 11.95
N THR A 222 2.32 -15.22 11.72
CA THR A 222 1.78 -16.57 11.70
C THR A 222 1.89 -17.22 10.33
N GLY A 223 2.32 -16.50 9.30
CA GLY A 223 1.82 -16.75 7.95
C GLY A 223 0.30 -16.55 7.93
N LEU A 224 -0.33 -16.72 6.78
CA LEU A 224 -1.78 -16.71 6.68
C LEU A 224 -2.42 -18.00 7.30
N ARG A 225 -2.03 -18.38 8.52
CA ARG A 225 -2.58 -19.53 9.27
C ARG A 225 -4.02 -19.22 9.68
N GLY A 226 -4.93 -19.58 8.78
CA GLY A 226 -6.37 -19.43 8.91
C GLY A 226 -7.07 -19.97 7.67
N GLY A 227 -8.40 -20.13 7.76
CA GLY A 227 -9.22 -20.38 6.56
C GLY A 227 -9.12 -19.22 5.57
N ILE A 228 -9.44 -19.47 4.30
CA ILE A 228 -9.32 -18.49 3.20
C ILE A 228 -9.95 -17.11 3.51
N GLY A 229 -11.06 -17.08 4.25
CA GLY A 229 -11.69 -15.83 4.70
C GLY A 229 -10.84 -15.03 5.68
N GLN A 230 -10.26 -15.67 6.70
CA GLN A 230 -9.38 -15.00 7.68
C GLN A 230 -8.11 -14.44 7.02
N ARG A 231 -7.64 -15.09 5.95
CA ARG A 231 -6.53 -14.59 5.13
C ARG A 231 -6.92 -13.29 4.44
N LEU A 232 -8.08 -13.28 3.79
CA LEU A 232 -8.63 -12.08 3.16
C LEU A 232 -8.78 -10.93 4.15
N GLU A 233 -9.31 -11.17 5.35
CA GLU A 233 -9.41 -10.12 6.39
C GLU A 233 -8.05 -9.54 6.75
N SER A 234 -7.06 -10.42 7.00
CA SER A 234 -5.73 -9.98 7.42
C SER A 234 -5.01 -9.19 6.32
N SER A 235 -5.17 -9.60 5.06
CA SER A 235 -4.64 -8.87 3.90
C SER A 235 -5.38 -7.54 3.66
N ALA A 236 -6.71 -7.51 3.81
CA ALA A 236 -7.49 -6.29 3.68
C ALA A 236 -7.13 -5.27 4.78
N ASP A 237 -6.92 -5.71 6.02
CA ASP A 237 -6.44 -4.87 7.12
C ASP A 237 -5.05 -4.27 6.85
N ALA A 238 -4.22 -4.93 6.05
CA ALA A 238 -2.91 -4.45 5.65
C ALA A 238 -2.94 -3.41 4.50
N ILE A 239 -4.10 -3.17 3.88
CA ILE A 239 -4.28 -2.14 2.85
C ILE A 239 -4.68 -0.81 3.50
N LEU A 240 -4.23 0.29 2.89
CA LEU A 240 -4.39 1.65 3.41
C LEU A 240 -5.65 2.40 2.95
N ALA A 241 -6.55 1.80 2.17
CA ALA A 241 -7.70 2.52 1.61
C ALA A 241 -8.61 3.11 2.70
N SER A 242 -8.93 2.35 3.75
CA SER A 242 -9.73 2.88 4.88
C SER A 242 -9.03 4.01 5.63
N THR A 243 -7.69 3.95 5.76
CA THR A 243 -6.91 5.02 6.40
C THR A 243 -6.93 6.29 5.53
N THR A 244 -6.70 6.14 4.23
CA THR A 244 -6.67 7.26 3.27
C THR A 244 -8.02 7.93 3.16
N LEU A 245 -9.08 7.16 2.94
CA LEU A 245 -10.44 7.68 2.83
C LEU A 245 -10.92 8.25 4.17
N GLY A 246 -10.73 7.52 5.27
CA GLY A 246 -11.11 7.97 6.61
C GLY A 246 -10.45 9.29 6.99
N TYR A 247 -9.17 9.50 6.59
CA TYR A 247 -8.47 10.77 6.82
C TYR A 247 -9.20 11.96 6.18
N TYR A 248 -9.53 11.87 4.89
CA TYR A 248 -10.24 12.96 4.20
C TYR A 248 -11.68 13.12 4.69
N ILE A 249 -12.36 12.01 4.97
CA ILE A 249 -13.72 12.02 5.54
C ILE A 249 -13.72 12.69 6.92
N ALA A 250 -12.67 12.53 7.73
CA ALA A 250 -12.59 13.19 9.02
C ALA A 250 -12.62 14.73 8.92
N PHE A 251 -12.02 15.31 7.88
CA PHE A 251 -12.11 16.75 7.61
C PHE A 251 -13.48 17.14 7.05
N LEU A 252 -14.05 16.34 6.14
CA LEU A 252 -15.40 16.58 5.63
C LEU A 252 -16.45 16.59 6.74
N LEU A 253 -16.40 15.64 7.67
CA LEU A 253 -17.35 15.55 8.77
C LEU A 253 -17.27 16.70 9.80
N ASP A 254 -16.21 17.49 9.74
CA ASP A 254 -15.99 18.66 10.61
C ASP A 254 -16.43 19.97 9.95
N THR A 255 -16.89 19.95 8.69
CA THR A 255 -17.44 21.13 8.03
C THR A 255 -18.88 21.43 8.51
N PRO A 256 -19.36 22.68 8.38
CA PRO A 256 -20.71 23.06 8.81
C PRO A 256 -21.82 22.18 8.24
N GLU A 257 -21.64 21.70 7.01
CA GLU A 257 -22.57 20.89 6.25
C GLU A 257 -22.88 19.52 6.89
N TYR A 258 -21.94 18.97 7.66
CA TYR A 258 -22.03 17.65 8.27
C TYR A 258 -22.14 17.71 9.80
N ARG A 259 -22.15 18.91 10.38
CA ARG A 259 -22.12 19.12 11.83
C ARG A 259 -23.27 18.42 12.55
N ASP A 260 -24.46 18.48 11.97
CA ASP A 260 -25.69 17.98 12.59
C ASP A 260 -25.98 16.50 12.27
N VAL A 261 -25.14 15.85 11.44
CA VAL A 261 -25.31 14.44 11.12
C VAL A 261 -24.96 13.58 12.35
N PRO A 262 -25.83 12.64 12.78
CA PRO A 262 -25.56 11.77 13.92
C PRO A 262 -24.32 10.89 13.72
N MET A 263 -23.34 11.00 14.63
CA MET A 263 -22.07 10.27 14.51
C MET A 263 -22.23 8.75 14.57
N GLU A 264 -23.19 8.24 15.34
CA GLU A 264 -23.39 6.80 15.51
C GLU A 264 -23.87 6.13 14.21
N GLU A 265 -24.84 6.76 13.53
CA GLU A 265 -25.39 6.25 12.28
C GLU A 265 -24.39 6.35 11.14
N ILE A 266 -23.68 7.48 11.04
CA ILE A 266 -22.68 7.67 9.99
C ILE A 266 -21.45 6.78 10.19
N ASP A 267 -21.00 6.55 11.43
CA ASP A 267 -19.85 5.68 11.69
C ASP A 267 -20.13 4.23 11.27
N LEU A 268 -21.35 3.72 11.50
CA LEU A 268 -21.73 2.39 11.05
C LEU A 268 -21.67 2.24 9.52
N LEU A 269 -22.21 3.22 8.80
CA LEU A 269 -22.21 3.22 7.33
C LEU A 269 -20.80 3.43 6.76
N LEU A 270 -20.02 4.34 7.34
CA LEU A 270 -18.62 4.56 6.98
C LEU A 270 -17.79 3.31 7.22
N PHE A 271 -17.94 2.67 8.38
CA PHE A 271 -17.22 1.43 8.66
C PHE A 271 -17.51 0.36 7.61
N ARG A 272 -18.77 0.19 7.20
CA ARG A 272 -19.15 -0.75 6.13
C ARG A 272 -18.54 -0.35 4.78
N ALA A 273 -18.70 0.90 4.36
CA ALA A 273 -18.18 1.39 3.08
C ALA A 273 -16.65 1.29 3.01
N LEU A 274 -15.95 1.74 4.05
CA LEU A 274 -14.49 1.75 4.10
C LEU A 274 -13.91 0.33 4.20
N SER A 275 -14.56 -0.58 4.95
CA SER A 275 -14.14 -1.99 5.03
C SER A 275 -14.36 -2.72 3.71
N ALA A 276 -15.49 -2.48 3.05
CA ALA A 276 -15.78 -3.02 1.72
C ALA A 276 -14.77 -2.51 0.69
N CYS A 277 -14.48 -1.20 0.67
CA CYS A 277 -13.48 -0.60 -0.19
C CYS A 277 -12.08 -1.21 0.04
N ASN A 278 -11.65 -1.39 1.30
CA ASN A 278 -10.36 -2.02 1.62
C ASN A 278 -10.26 -3.44 1.05
N ARG A 279 -11.32 -4.25 1.17
CA ARG A 279 -11.38 -5.61 0.61
C ARG A 279 -11.32 -5.58 -0.92
N LEU A 280 -12.08 -4.70 -1.56
CA LEU A 280 -12.09 -4.56 -3.02
C LEU A 280 -10.70 -4.20 -3.54
N VAL A 281 -10.07 -3.18 -2.95
CA VAL A 281 -8.71 -2.75 -3.32
C VAL A 281 -7.67 -3.86 -3.08
N CYS A 282 -7.80 -4.61 -1.98
CA CYS A 282 -6.95 -5.78 -1.70
C CYS A 282 -7.08 -6.84 -2.79
N LEU A 283 -8.31 -7.22 -3.14
CA LEU A 283 -8.58 -8.24 -4.15
C LEU A 283 -8.10 -7.78 -5.54
N LEU A 284 -8.35 -6.51 -5.91
CA LEU A 284 -7.88 -5.94 -7.16
C LEU A 284 -6.35 -5.94 -7.27
N SER A 285 -5.65 -5.61 -6.17
CA SER A 285 -4.18 -5.60 -6.12
C SER A 285 -3.56 -6.98 -6.35
N ASP A 286 -4.17 -8.02 -5.78
CA ASP A 286 -3.65 -9.40 -5.82
C ASP A 286 -4.11 -10.16 -7.07
N ILE A 287 -5.35 -9.99 -7.50
CA ILE A 287 -5.96 -10.85 -8.55
C ILE A 287 -6.19 -10.08 -9.84
N GLY A 288 -6.54 -8.80 -9.75
CA GLY A 288 -6.90 -7.98 -10.91
C GLY A 288 -8.40 -8.05 -11.25
N PRO A 289 -8.95 -6.98 -11.86
CA PRO A 289 -10.39 -6.84 -12.10
C PRO A 289 -10.95 -7.90 -13.06
N GLU A 290 -10.22 -8.22 -14.12
CA GLU A 290 -10.68 -9.19 -15.14
C GLU A 290 -10.96 -10.56 -14.52
N LEU A 291 -10.01 -11.11 -13.76
CA LEU A 291 -10.21 -12.40 -13.10
C LEU A 291 -11.27 -12.35 -11.99
N LEU A 292 -11.50 -11.21 -11.35
CA LEU A 292 -12.55 -11.08 -10.32
C LEU A 292 -13.96 -11.02 -10.93
N LYS A 293 -14.12 -10.36 -12.07
CA LYS A 293 -15.42 -10.07 -12.69
C LYS A 293 -15.81 -11.06 -13.78
N ASN A 294 -14.86 -11.55 -14.57
CA ASN A 294 -15.11 -12.39 -15.73
C ASN A 294 -15.04 -13.88 -15.41
N GLN A 295 -16.20 -14.55 -15.35
CA GLN A 295 -16.27 -15.99 -15.07
C GLN A 295 -15.66 -16.84 -16.18
N SER A 296 -15.97 -16.58 -17.45
CA SER A 296 -15.42 -17.37 -18.56
C SER A 296 -13.91 -17.25 -18.62
N GLY A 297 -13.38 -16.05 -18.38
CA GLY A 297 -11.93 -15.82 -18.28
C GLY A 297 -11.26 -16.64 -17.16
N ARG A 298 -11.92 -16.82 -16.01
CA ARG A 298 -11.41 -17.71 -14.95
C ARG A 298 -11.45 -19.18 -15.35
N GLU A 299 -12.52 -19.60 -16.03
CA GLU A 299 -12.67 -20.98 -16.52
C GLU A 299 -11.61 -21.31 -17.59
N ASP A 300 -11.36 -20.39 -18.52
CA ASP A 300 -10.31 -20.51 -19.54
C ASP A 300 -8.91 -20.57 -18.90
N LEU A 301 -8.63 -19.75 -17.89
CA LEU A 301 -7.39 -19.86 -17.13
C LEU A 301 -7.27 -21.20 -16.41
N ALA A 302 -8.34 -21.70 -15.80
CA ALA A 302 -8.35 -23.00 -15.12
C ALA A 302 -8.07 -24.17 -16.07
N ASN A 303 -8.64 -24.13 -17.28
CA ASN A 303 -8.39 -25.13 -18.32
C ASN A 303 -6.92 -25.09 -18.78
N ARG A 304 -6.39 -23.91 -19.10
CA ARG A 304 -4.97 -23.75 -19.47
C ARG A 304 -4.01 -24.25 -18.40
N ILE A 305 -4.30 -23.99 -17.13
CA ILE A 305 -3.51 -24.52 -16.01
C ILE A 305 -3.59 -26.05 -15.98
N THR A 306 -4.79 -26.62 -16.10
CA THR A 306 -5.00 -28.07 -16.10
C THR A 306 -4.19 -28.75 -17.20
N ASP A 307 -4.30 -28.24 -18.43
CA ASP A 307 -3.57 -28.75 -19.59
C ASP A 307 -2.05 -28.64 -19.40
N ALA A 308 -1.58 -27.48 -18.91
CA ALA A 308 -0.15 -27.25 -18.67
C ALA A 308 0.41 -28.14 -17.55
N THR A 309 -0.40 -28.49 -16.55
CA THR A 309 0.00 -29.41 -15.46
C THR A 309 0.00 -30.87 -15.88
N ALA A 310 -0.83 -31.28 -16.83
CA ALA A 310 -0.82 -32.64 -17.35
C ALA A 310 0.45 -32.95 -18.17
N ALA A 311 1.08 -31.91 -18.72
CA ALA A 311 2.24 -32.02 -19.61
C ALA A 311 3.61 -32.00 -18.89
N THR A 312 3.67 -31.93 -17.54
CA THR A 312 4.93 -31.66 -16.84
C THR A 312 4.96 -32.08 -15.37
N ASP A 313 6.17 -32.39 -14.88
CA ASP A 313 6.49 -32.55 -13.45
C ASP A 313 7.06 -31.26 -12.81
N SER A 314 7.02 -30.12 -13.52
CA SER A 314 7.45 -28.81 -13.01
C SER A 314 6.70 -28.41 -11.73
N ARG A 315 7.26 -27.49 -10.94
CA ARG A 315 6.55 -26.93 -9.78
C ARG A 315 5.36 -26.08 -10.21
N PHE A 316 4.33 -25.97 -9.38
CA PHE A 316 3.11 -25.23 -9.71
C PHE A 316 3.35 -23.74 -9.99
N ASP A 317 4.27 -23.10 -9.24
CA ASP A 317 4.66 -21.70 -9.46
C ASP A 317 5.31 -21.47 -10.83
N GLU A 318 6.09 -22.44 -11.33
CA GLU A 318 6.68 -22.40 -12.67
C GLU A 318 5.63 -22.60 -13.76
N VAL A 319 4.71 -23.54 -13.55
CA VAL A 319 3.58 -23.75 -14.48
C VAL A 319 2.74 -22.50 -14.58
N LEU A 320 2.36 -21.92 -13.44
CA LEU A 320 1.52 -20.73 -13.40
C LEU A 320 2.23 -19.52 -14.03
N ALA A 321 3.53 -19.33 -13.77
CA ALA A 321 4.31 -18.27 -14.41
C ALA A 321 4.31 -18.39 -15.95
N ARG A 322 4.39 -19.62 -16.50
CA ARG A 322 4.29 -19.84 -17.95
C ARG A 322 2.89 -19.56 -18.50
N VAL A 323 1.83 -19.95 -17.78
CA VAL A 323 0.45 -19.72 -18.22
C VAL A 323 0.07 -18.24 -18.14
N CYS A 324 0.59 -17.52 -17.14
CA CYS A 324 0.35 -16.09 -16.95
C CYS A 324 1.23 -15.19 -17.83
N ALA A 325 2.32 -15.72 -18.40
CA ALA A 325 3.23 -14.93 -19.24
C ALA A 325 2.47 -14.33 -20.43
N ASP A 326 2.61 -13.01 -20.60
CA ASP A 326 2.02 -12.24 -21.70
C ASP A 326 0.47 -12.28 -21.78
N ASP A 327 -0.22 -12.72 -20.71
CA ASP A 327 -1.68 -12.68 -20.62
C ASP A 327 -2.14 -11.42 -19.85
N PRO A 328 -2.78 -10.44 -20.54
CA PRO A 328 -3.26 -9.21 -19.92
C PRO A 328 -4.20 -9.45 -18.73
N MET A 329 -4.98 -10.53 -18.73
CA MET A 329 -5.91 -10.86 -17.65
C MET A 329 -5.20 -11.23 -16.36
N THR A 330 -3.98 -11.74 -16.44
CA THR A 330 -3.24 -12.29 -15.30
C THR A 330 -2.11 -11.37 -14.82
N THR A 331 -2.07 -10.13 -15.31
CA THR A 331 -0.96 -9.19 -15.08
C THR A 331 -0.61 -9.01 -13.59
N ARG A 332 -1.60 -9.05 -12.68
CA ARG A 332 -1.37 -8.94 -11.22
C ARG A 332 -0.74 -10.21 -10.64
N LEU A 333 -1.18 -11.38 -11.08
CA LEU A 333 -0.59 -12.65 -10.70
C LEU A 333 0.85 -12.77 -11.22
N GLU A 334 1.09 -12.39 -12.47
CA GLU A 334 2.42 -12.39 -13.10
C GLU A 334 3.41 -11.48 -12.35
N LYS A 335 2.98 -10.26 -11.99
CA LYS A 335 3.73 -9.32 -11.16
C LYS A 335 4.13 -9.95 -9.82
N ASP A 336 3.19 -10.58 -9.13
CA ASP A 336 3.44 -11.16 -7.80
C ASP A 336 4.32 -12.41 -7.86
N LEU A 337 4.17 -13.25 -8.88
CA LEU A 337 5.06 -14.40 -9.15
C LEU A 337 6.50 -13.92 -9.42
N THR A 338 6.65 -12.93 -10.30
CA THR A 338 7.96 -12.39 -10.70
C THR A 338 8.66 -11.70 -9.53
N ARG A 339 7.93 -10.90 -8.76
CA ARG A 339 8.48 -10.11 -7.64
C ARG A 339 8.45 -10.85 -6.30
N ARG A 340 7.93 -12.08 -6.27
CA ARG A 340 7.69 -12.87 -5.06
C ARG A 340 6.91 -12.09 -3.99
N GLN A 341 5.91 -11.33 -4.42
CA GLN A 341 5.06 -10.56 -3.51
C GLN A 341 4.02 -11.48 -2.86
N THR A 342 3.58 -11.10 -1.66
CA THR A 342 2.50 -11.82 -0.98
C THR A 342 1.22 -11.67 -1.80
N ASN A 343 0.55 -12.78 -2.07
CA ASN A 343 -0.68 -12.78 -2.85
C ASN A 343 -1.66 -13.82 -2.28
N LEU A 344 -2.89 -13.39 -2.04
CA LEU A 344 -3.95 -14.22 -1.46
C LEU A 344 -4.27 -15.49 -2.26
N ALA A 345 -4.24 -15.42 -3.60
CA ALA A 345 -4.50 -16.56 -4.47
C ALA A 345 -3.34 -17.56 -4.45
N LEU A 346 -2.10 -17.07 -4.39
CA LEU A 346 -0.87 -17.87 -4.54
C LEU A 346 -0.34 -18.48 -3.23
N ASP A 347 -0.76 -17.93 -2.10
CA ASP A 347 -0.20 -18.25 -0.80
C ASP A 347 -0.17 -19.76 -0.47
N SER A 348 0.99 -20.26 -0.04
CA SER A 348 1.20 -21.67 0.34
C SER A 348 0.98 -22.71 -0.77
N LEU A 349 0.67 -22.30 -2.02
CA LEU A 349 0.46 -23.25 -3.12
C LEU A 349 1.76 -23.88 -3.61
N HIS A 350 2.87 -23.14 -3.53
CA HIS A 350 4.21 -23.61 -3.87
C HIS A 350 4.69 -24.82 -3.04
N ALA A 351 4.08 -25.05 -1.87
CA ALA A 351 4.41 -26.16 -0.97
C ALA A 351 3.56 -27.42 -1.24
N LEU A 352 2.59 -27.34 -2.15
CA LEU A 352 1.71 -28.45 -2.51
C LEU A 352 2.20 -29.11 -3.80
N PRO A 353 2.01 -30.44 -3.95
CA PRO A 353 2.13 -31.10 -5.26
C PRO A 353 1.19 -30.45 -6.28
N VAL A 354 1.62 -30.37 -7.54
CA VAL A 354 0.88 -29.73 -8.64
C VAL A 354 -0.58 -30.18 -8.72
N ALA A 355 -0.81 -31.49 -8.64
CA ALA A 355 -2.15 -32.10 -8.67
C ALA A 355 -3.09 -31.60 -7.56
N LYS A 356 -2.55 -31.06 -6.46
CA LYS A 356 -3.32 -30.43 -5.38
C LYS A 356 -3.33 -28.91 -5.48
N ALA A 357 -2.23 -28.31 -5.95
CA ALA A 357 -2.06 -26.87 -6.05
C ALA A 357 -3.01 -26.25 -7.10
N ALA A 358 -3.12 -26.86 -8.29
CA ALA A 358 -3.96 -26.33 -9.37
C ALA A 358 -5.47 -26.29 -8.99
N PRO A 359 -6.10 -27.37 -8.49
CA PRO A 359 -7.49 -27.30 -8.03
C PRO A 359 -7.69 -26.33 -6.86
N ALA A 360 -6.71 -26.22 -5.96
CA ALA A 360 -6.77 -25.27 -4.84
C ALA A 360 -6.71 -23.82 -5.30
N PHE A 361 -5.87 -23.51 -6.30
CA PHE A 361 -5.79 -22.20 -6.93
C PHE A 361 -7.12 -21.79 -7.56
N VAL A 362 -7.72 -22.66 -8.40
CA VAL A 362 -9.01 -22.39 -9.06
C VAL A 362 -10.12 -22.17 -8.02
N LYS A 363 -10.17 -23.03 -6.99
CA LYS A 363 -11.13 -22.86 -5.88
C LYS A 363 -10.98 -21.52 -5.18
N ARG A 364 -9.74 -21.04 -4.98
CA ARG A 364 -9.46 -19.74 -4.36
C ARG A 364 -9.90 -18.58 -5.25
N LEU A 365 -9.60 -18.61 -6.55
CA LEU A 365 -10.04 -17.58 -7.48
C LEU A 365 -11.56 -17.43 -7.47
N ASN A 366 -12.31 -18.53 -7.49
CA ASN A 366 -13.78 -18.49 -7.43
C ASN A 366 -14.29 -17.96 -6.09
N TYR A 367 -13.67 -18.35 -4.97
CA TYR A 367 -14.00 -17.79 -3.66
C TYR A 367 -13.80 -16.26 -3.62
N PHE A 368 -12.65 -15.79 -4.13
CA PHE A 368 -12.32 -14.36 -4.12
C PHE A 368 -13.17 -13.54 -5.08
N ALA A 369 -13.55 -14.09 -6.25
CA ALA A 369 -14.54 -13.47 -7.13
C ALA A 369 -15.91 -13.31 -6.44
N HIS A 370 -16.36 -14.32 -5.69
CA HIS A 370 -17.60 -14.22 -4.91
C HIS A 370 -17.49 -13.19 -3.77
N ALA A 371 -16.36 -13.18 -3.06
CA ALA A 371 -16.09 -12.19 -2.00
C ALA A 371 -16.05 -10.77 -2.56
N TYR A 372 -15.48 -10.58 -3.76
CA TYR A 372 -15.46 -9.31 -4.47
C TYR A 372 -16.88 -8.81 -4.75
N GLY A 373 -17.73 -9.63 -5.38
CA GLY A 373 -19.12 -9.24 -5.67
C GLY A 373 -19.95 -8.94 -4.43
N THR A 374 -19.67 -9.61 -3.30
CA THR A 374 -20.32 -9.32 -2.01
C THR A 374 -19.85 -7.99 -1.42
N ALA A 375 -18.54 -7.71 -1.48
CA ALA A 375 -17.99 -6.44 -1.02
C ALA A 375 -18.46 -5.27 -1.90
N GLU A 376 -18.59 -5.45 -3.21
CA GLU A 376 -19.08 -4.43 -4.14
C GLU A 376 -20.53 -4.03 -3.84
N ARG A 377 -21.42 -5.00 -3.64
CA ARG A 377 -22.80 -4.73 -3.18
C ARG A 377 -22.82 -4.00 -1.85
N SER A 378 -22.06 -4.48 -0.87
CA SER A 378 -21.97 -3.83 0.44
C SER A 378 -21.44 -2.40 0.36
N LEU A 379 -20.53 -2.10 -0.56
CA LEU A 379 -20.02 -0.76 -0.78
C LEU A 379 -21.12 0.15 -1.35
N ILE A 380 -21.81 -0.31 -2.38
CA ILE A 380 -22.89 0.44 -3.04
C ILE A 380 -24.02 0.74 -2.03
N ASP A 381 -24.48 -0.27 -1.30
CA ASP A 381 -25.54 -0.13 -0.30
C ASP A 381 -25.14 0.87 0.81
N ALA A 382 -23.90 0.78 1.30
CA ALA A 382 -23.40 1.70 2.33
C ALA A 382 -23.28 3.14 1.78
N CYS A 383 -22.79 3.32 0.55
CA CYS A 383 -22.70 4.63 -0.09
C CYS A 383 -24.09 5.26 -0.37
N GLN A 384 -25.08 4.45 -0.71
CA GLN A 384 -26.48 4.91 -0.83
C GLN A 384 -27.02 5.32 0.54
N GLY A 385 -26.77 4.52 1.58
CA GLY A 385 -27.13 4.86 2.96
C GLY A 385 -26.50 6.16 3.44
N LEU A 386 -25.21 6.38 3.14
CA LEU A 386 -24.50 7.63 3.46
C LEU A 386 -25.13 8.82 2.74
N HIS A 387 -25.50 8.65 1.48
CA HIS A 387 -26.16 9.69 0.71
C HIS A 387 -27.52 10.07 1.30
N HIS A 388 -28.34 9.07 1.65
CA HIS A 388 -29.64 9.29 2.27
C HIS A 388 -29.52 9.93 3.66
N LEU A 389 -28.58 9.48 4.49
CA LEU A 389 -28.38 10.01 5.84
C LEU A 389 -27.89 11.46 5.83
N THR A 390 -26.97 11.79 4.93
CA THR A 390 -26.33 13.12 4.90
C THR A 390 -27.05 14.12 4.00
N GLY A 391 -27.93 13.65 3.10
CA GLY A 391 -28.50 14.46 2.02
C GLY A 391 -27.46 14.91 0.98
N ARG A 392 -26.25 14.35 1.03
CA ARG A 392 -25.06 14.82 0.31
C ARG A 392 -24.33 13.68 -0.37
N SER A 393 -23.60 13.96 -1.44
CA SER A 393 -22.99 12.92 -2.28
C SER A 393 -21.47 12.84 -2.13
N GLU A 394 -20.85 13.82 -1.48
CA GLU A 394 -19.41 14.05 -1.48
C GLU A 394 -18.65 12.87 -0.86
N ILE A 395 -19.10 12.38 0.31
CA ILE A 395 -18.51 11.19 0.98
C ILE A 395 -18.68 9.95 0.10
N SER A 396 -19.88 9.69 -0.41
CA SER A 396 -20.17 8.52 -1.24
C SER A 396 -19.36 8.54 -2.55
N LYS A 397 -19.29 9.70 -3.22
CA LYS A 397 -18.47 9.92 -4.41
C LYS A 397 -16.98 9.78 -4.11
N LEU A 398 -16.51 10.23 -2.95
CA LEU A 398 -15.11 10.06 -2.54
C LEU A 398 -14.74 8.58 -2.46
N VAL A 399 -15.56 7.77 -1.78
CA VAL A 399 -15.29 6.33 -1.66
C VAL A 399 -15.43 5.61 -3.00
N LEU A 400 -16.49 5.90 -3.77
CA LEU A 400 -16.73 5.26 -5.07
C LEU A 400 -15.64 5.62 -6.09
N ASN A 401 -15.27 6.90 -6.22
CA ASN A 401 -14.22 7.32 -7.16
C ASN A 401 -12.84 6.76 -6.77
N PHE A 402 -12.55 6.64 -5.47
CA PHE A 402 -11.34 5.97 -5.00
C PHE A 402 -11.31 4.51 -5.42
N PHE A 403 -12.41 3.79 -5.26
CA PHE A 403 -12.54 2.41 -5.72
C PHE A 403 -12.41 2.32 -7.26
N SER A 404 -13.15 3.12 -8.02
CA SER A 404 -13.08 3.14 -9.50
C SER A 404 -11.70 3.48 -10.02
N PHE A 405 -10.97 4.36 -9.31
CA PHE A 405 -9.58 4.66 -9.62
C PHE A 405 -8.71 3.40 -9.52
N HIS A 406 -8.80 2.66 -8.42
CA HIS A 406 -8.04 1.42 -8.23
C HIS A 406 -8.47 0.32 -9.20
N ASP A 407 -9.75 0.18 -9.47
CA ASP A 407 -10.26 -0.79 -10.45
C ASP A 407 -9.64 -0.57 -11.84
N SER A 408 -9.60 0.69 -12.27
CA SER A 408 -8.99 1.08 -13.55
C SER A 408 -7.47 0.90 -13.56
N ASP A 409 -6.79 1.31 -12.48
CA ASP A 409 -5.33 1.19 -12.38
C ASP A 409 -4.90 -0.29 -12.39
N TYR A 410 -5.62 -1.14 -11.65
CA TYR A 410 -5.29 -2.55 -11.53
C TYR A 410 -5.58 -3.37 -12.80
N ALA A 411 -6.39 -2.85 -13.74
CA ALA A 411 -6.63 -3.46 -15.05
C ALA A 411 -5.43 -3.33 -16.01
N ASN A 412 -4.58 -2.30 -15.82
CA ASN A 412 -3.45 -2.05 -16.71
C ASN A 412 -2.25 -2.96 -16.41
N SER A 413 -1.41 -3.21 -17.42
CA SER A 413 -0.20 -4.03 -17.26
C SER A 413 0.81 -3.41 -16.28
N TYR A 414 1.28 -4.18 -15.31
CA TYR A 414 2.25 -3.68 -14.30
C TYR A 414 3.61 -3.23 -14.88
N ASN A 415 3.89 -3.58 -16.14
CA ASN A 415 5.10 -3.21 -16.88
C ASN A 415 4.96 -1.88 -17.64
N LEU A 416 3.73 -1.42 -17.89
CA LEU A 416 3.53 -0.10 -18.48
C LEU A 416 3.91 0.97 -17.45
N VAL A 417 4.55 2.05 -17.91
CA VAL A 417 4.74 3.28 -17.11
C VAL A 417 3.40 3.76 -16.52
N ALA A 418 2.29 3.43 -17.18
CA ALA A 418 0.91 3.71 -16.77
C ALA A 418 0.19 2.57 -16.01
N GLY A 419 0.70 1.33 -16.01
CA GLY A 419 -0.02 0.19 -15.40
C GLY A 419 0.69 -0.48 -14.22
N GLY A 420 1.92 -0.10 -13.96
CA GLY A 420 2.55 -0.33 -12.67
C GLY A 420 2.31 0.86 -11.77
N TYR A 421 1.94 0.57 -10.53
CA TYR A 421 2.51 1.31 -9.41
C TYR A 421 4.02 1.28 -9.53
N SER A 422 4.66 2.13 -10.39
CA SER A 422 5.98 1.91 -10.99
C SER A 422 7.13 2.13 -9.99
N GLY A 423 7.03 1.39 -8.88
CA GLY A 423 7.35 1.75 -7.50
C GLY A 423 6.06 1.86 -6.67
N VAL A 424 5.24 2.87 -6.98
CA VAL A 424 3.90 3.23 -6.48
C VAL A 424 3.24 4.09 -7.61
N SER A 425 1.95 3.95 -7.97
CA SER A 425 1.29 4.35 -9.27
C SER A 425 0.55 5.61 -9.10
N LEU A 426 0.57 6.45 -10.15
CA LEU A 426 -0.52 7.34 -10.54
C LEU A 426 -0.11 8.25 -11.70
N ARG A 427 -0.64 7.98 -12.90
CA ARG A 427 -1.11 8.98 -13.87
C ARG A 427 -1.90 8.29 -15.00
N MET A 428 -3.05 8.86 -15.34
CA MET A 428 -3.82 8.53 -16.55
C MET A 428 -3.84 9.72 -17.52
N VAL A 429 -3.99 9.38 -18.80
CA VAL A 429 -4.37 10.23 -19.95
C VAL A 429 -5.91 10.39 -19.96
N PRO A 430 -6.50 11.49 -20.49
CA PRO A 430 -7.95 11.71 -20.45
C PRO A 430 -8.70 10.86 -21.49
N PRO A 431 -9.97 10.48 -21.26
CA PRO A 431 -10.86 10.03 -22.32
C PRO A 431 -11.38 11.24 -23.13
N ALA A 432 -11.56 11.03 -24.44
CA ALA A 432 -12.28 11.93 -25.34
C ALA A 432 -13.79 11.88 -25.09
#